data_AF-A0A1W1BSV5-F1
#
_entry.id   AF-A0A1W1BSV5-F1
#
_cell.length_a   1.000
_cell.length_b   1.000
_cell.length_c   1.000
_cell.angle_alpha   90.00
_cell.angle_beta   90.00
_cell.angle_gamma   90.00
#
_symmetry.space_group_name_H-M   'P 1'
#
loop_
_entity.id
_entity.type
_entity.pdbx_description
1 polymer ?
#
loop_
_entity_poly.entity_id
_entity_poly.type
_entity_poly.pdbx_seq_one_letter_code
_entity_poly.pdbx_strand_id
1 'polypeptide(L)'
;MRIKIGEYLAEIEEQERVLEQRAIKHSQARGFSTKMPKSFFEYPVYSELKEAILCRETGKLCPRRWEELEIDFNDKNVRYSSLCGEGVTKVSNIHNLNYAETTCIAVPIDSTLFCEIDSRYAEEIFLYIFVQLMRQKMQDVGYREEDDFSSCEMVSIAIKVTEFIELHEEKVNSWEREFTKYSIDFKRIYGTLKEMVSSAG
;
A
#
# COMPACT_ATOMS: atom_id res chain seq x y z
N MET A 1 -10.85 -23.79 -56.23
CA MET A 1 -11.47 -22.55 -55.73
C MET A 1 -10.35 -21.66 -55.22
N ARG A 2 -9.92 -20.66 -55.99
CA ARG A 2 -8.77 -19.80 -55.67
C ARG A 2 -9.32 -18.54 -54.98
N ILE A 3 -9.21 -18.47 -53.66
CA ILE A 3 -9.52 -17.25 -52.92
C ILE A 3 -8.44 -16.24 -53.30
N LYS A 4 -8.84 -15.10 -53.90
CA LYS A 4 -7.91 -14.04 -54.25
C LYS A 4 -7.42 -13.45 -52.94
N ILE A 5 -6.12 -13.59 -52.67
CA ILE A 5 -5.46 -13.15 -51.44
C ILE A 5 -5.83 -11.69 -51.10
N GLY A 6 -6.02 -10.83 -52.11
CA GLY A 6 -6.46 -9.44 -51.91
C GLY A 6 -7.87 -9.29 -51.32
N GLU A 7 -8.81 -10.18 -51.64
CA GLU A 7 -10.16 -10.15 -51.05
C GLU A 7 -10.13 -10.62 -49.59
N TYR A 8 -9.28 -11.59 -49.27
CA TYR A 8 -9.07 -12.06 -47.89
C TYR A 8 -8.36 -11.02 -47.01
N LEU A 9 -7.37 -10.32 -47.56
CA LEU A 9 -6.69 -9.23 -46.85
C LEU A 9 -7.61 -8.03 -46.61
N ALA A 10 -8.45 -7.68 -47.58
CA ALA A 10 -9.45 -6.63 -47.41
C ALA A 10 -10.51 -6.99 -46.35
N GLU A 11 -10.87 -8.27 -46.24
CA GLU A 11 -11.78 -8.75 -45.20
C GLU A 11 -11.16 -8.68 -43.80
N ILE A 12 -9.85 -8.98 -43.67
CA ILE A 12 -9.10 -8.83 -42.41
C ILE A 12 -9.00 -7.34 -42.01
N GLU A 13 -8.64 -6.45 -42.93
CA GLU A 13 -8.55 -5.01 -42.63
C GLU A 13 -9.90 -4.42 -42.21
N GLU A 14 -11.02 -4.82 -42.84
CA GLU A 14 -12.33 -4.34 -42.43
C GLU A 14 -12.75 -4.92 -41.07
N GLN A 15 -12.38 -6.17 -40.76
CA GLN A 15 -12.60 -6.75 -39.42
C GLN A 15 -11.81 -6.00 -38.34
N GLU A 16 -10.54 -5.67 -38.59
CA GLU A 16 -9.72 -4.90 -37.66
C GLU A 16 -10.27 -3.49 -37.47
N ARG A 17 -10.70 -2.82 -38.56
CA ARG A 17 -11.31 -1.48 -38.48
C ARG A 17 -12.62 -1.49 -37.69
N VAL A 18 -13.44 -2.52 -37.84
CA VAL A 18 -14.67 -2.68 -37.06
C VAL A 18 -14.36 -2.97 -35.59
N LEU A 19 -13.31 -3.74 -35.28
CA LEU A 19 -12.86 -4.00 -33.91
C LEU A 19 -12.32 -2.71 -33.26
N GLU A 20 -11.51 -1.92 -33.95
CA GLU A 20 -11.03 -0.62 -33.47
C GLU A 20 -12.18 0.35 -33.25
N GLN A 21 -13.13 0.45 -34.18
CA GLN A 21 -14.31 1.29 -34.01
C GLN A 21 -15.21 0.81 -32.86
N ARG A 22 -15.29 -0.50 -32.61
CA ARG A 22 -15.99 -1.05 -31.43
C ARG A 22 -15.25 -0.71 -30.14
N ALA A 23 -13.92 -0.81 -30.11
CA ALA A 23 -13.11 -0.42 -28.97
C ALA A 23 -13.24 1.09 -28.65
N ILE A 24 -13.25 1.92 -29.69
CA ILE A 24 -13.46 3.37 -29.58
C ILE A 24 -14.91 3.69 -29.14
N LYS A 25 -15.93 3.00 -29.66
CA LYS A 25 -17.32 3.20 -29.21
C LYS A 25 -17.55 2.68 -27.78
N HIS A 26 -16.86 1.62 -27.36
CA HIS A 26 -16.86 1.14 -25.98
C HIS A 26 -16.13 2.11 -25.03
N SER A 27 -15.13 2.85 -25.53
CA SER A 27 -14.44 3.89 -24.76
C SER A 27 -15.13 5.26 -24.79
N GLN A 28 -15.97 5.54 -25.79
CA GLN A 28 -16.63 6.86 -25.98
C GLN A 28 -18.07 6.96 -25.46
N ALA A 29 -18.68 5.88 -24.96
CA ALA A 29 -20.08 5.89 -24.48
C ALA A 29 -20.25 5.99 -22.96
N ARG A 30 -19.25 6.47 -22.21
CA ARG A 30 -19.47 7.04 -20.87
C ARG A 30 -18.93 8.45 -20.88
N GLY A 31 -19.86 9.41 -20.94
CA GLY A 31 -19.56 10.82 -21.12
C GLY A 31 -18.42 11.30 -20.23
N PHE A 32 -17.52 12.07 -20.84
CA PHE A 32 -16.55 12.90 -20.14
C PHE A 32 -17.30 13.84 -19.20
N SER A 33 -17.47 13.39 -17.97
CA SER A 33 -17.56 14.27 -16.82
C SER A 33 -16.20 14.99 -16.74
N THR A 34 -16.18 16.31 -16.84
CA THR A 34 -15.04 17.16 -16.47
C THR A 34 -14.81 17.19 -14.95
N LYS A 35 -15.17 16.12 -14.24
CA LYS A 35 -14.72 15.86 -12.88
C LYS A 35 -13.48 14.99 -13.00
N MET A 36 -12.41 15.41 -12.34
CA MET A 36 -11.21 14.63 -12.02
C MET A 36 -11.54 13.13 -11.92
N PRO A 37 -10.79 12.21 -12.57
CA PRO A 37 -11.09 10.79 -12.48
C PRO A 37 -11.15 10.40 -11.00
N LYS A 38 -12.28 9.84 -10.57
CA LYS A 38 -12.47 9.35 -9.20
C LYS A 38 -11.44 8.27 -8.80
N SER A 39 -10.70 7.73 -9.76
CA SER A 39 -9.82 6.56 -9.63
C SER A 39 -8.49 6.80 -8.92
N PHE A 40 -8.04 8.05 -8.70
CA PHE A 40 -6.86 8.28 -7.85
C PHE A 40 -7.15 8.01 -6.37
N PHE A 41 -8.33 8.38 -5.88
CA PHE A 41 -8.77 8.10 -4.50
C PHE A 41 -9.24 6.65 -4.28
N GLU A 42 -9.28 5.82 -5.32
CA GLU A 42 -9.61 4.40 -5.23
C GLU A 42 -8.38 3.53 -4.90
N TYR A 43 -7.17 4.07 -5.02
CA TYR A 43 -5.97 3.32 -4.63
C TYR A 43 -5.94 3.13 -3.11
N PRO A 44 -5.64 1.91 -2.61
CA PRO A 44 -5.63 1.61 -1.19
C PRO A 44 -4.75 2.54 -0.36
N VAL A 45 -3.67 3.10 -0.91
CA VAL A 45 -2.80 4.04 -0.19
C VAL A 45 -3.50 5.33 0.27
N TYR A 46 -4.60 5.72 -0.37
CA TYR A 46 -5.38 6.91 -0.01
C TYR A 46 -6.61 6.60 0.85
N SER A 47 -6.94 5.33 1.05
CA SER A 47 -8.07 4.95 1.91
C SER A 47 -7.76 5.23 3.39
N GLU A 48 -8.75 5.12 4.25
CA GLU A 48 -8.50 5.04 5.69
C GLU A 48 -7.69 3.77 6.00
N LEU A 49 -6.75 3.88 6.95
CA LEU A 49 -5.95 2.76 7.42
C LEU A 49 -6.75 1.98 8.47
N LYS A 50 -7.10 0.73 8.16
CA LYS A 50 -7.94 -0.11 9.03
C LYS A 50 -7.14 -1.14 9.82
N GLU A 51 -6.05 -1.63 9.26
CA GLU A 51 -5.19 -2.64 9.87
C GLU A 51 -3.73 -2.19 9.92
N ALA A 52 -3.06 -2.60 11.00
CA ALA A 52 -1.61 -2.54 11.13
C ALA A 52 -0.99 -3.92 10.85
N ILE A 53 0.07 -3.98 10.04
CA ILE A 53 0.79 -5.24 9.76
C ILE A 53 2.03 -5.32 10.62
N LEU A 54 2.11 -6.35 11.45
CA LEU A 54 3.26 -6.68 12.29
C LEU A 54 3.97 -7.91 11.72
N CYS A 55 5.22 -7.76 11.32
CA CYS A 55 6.08 -8.88 10.88
C CYS A 55 7.00 -9.33 12.01
N ARG A 56 6.51 -10.30 12.81
CA ARG A 56 7.20 -10.79 14.01
C ARG A 56 8.56 -11.37 13.65
N GLU A 57 9.60 -11.09 14.43
CA GLU A 57 10.88 -11.82 14.38
C GLU A 57 11.67 -11.75 13.05
N THR A 58 11.31 -10.82 12.13
CA THR A 58 11.99 -10.67 10.82
C THR A 58 12.84 -9.41 10.69
N GLY A 59 12.64 -8.41 11.57
CA GLY A 59 13.24 -7.07 11.41
C GLY A 59 12.73 -6.30 10.19
N LYS A 60 11.72 -6.84 9.48
CA LYS A 60 11.11 -6.23 8.30
C LYS A 60 9.85 -5.48 8.69
N LEU A 61 9.51 -4.48 7.87
CA LEU A 61 8.21 -3.81 7.89
C LEU A 61 7.58 -3.96 6.52
N CYS A 62 6.33 -4.41 6.46
CA CYS A 62 5.61 -4.47 5.19
C CYS A 62 5.03 -3.09 4.85
N PRO A 63 5.53 -2.34 3.85
CA PRO A 63 5.02 -1.03 3.53
C PRO A 63 3.78 -1.10 2.62
N ARG A 64 2.91 -2.10 2.85
CA ARG A 64 1.66 -2.32 2.12
C ARG A 64 0.52 -2.47 3.10
N ARG A 65 -0.68 -2.07 2.69
CA ARG A 65 -1.94 -2.26 3.41
C ARG A 65 -2.52 -3.62 3.08
N TRP A 66 -3.41 -4.11 3.95
CA TRP A 66 -4.10 -5.38 3.75
C TRP A 66 -4.75 -5.48 2.36
N GLU A 67 -5.40 -4.41 1.91
CA GLU A 67 -6.06 -4.28 0.61
C GLU A 67 -5.11 -4.38 -0.59
N GLU A 68 -3.82 -4.11 -0.41
CA GLU A 68 -2.79 -4.17 -1.46
C GLU A 68 -2.16 -5.55 -1.60
N LEU A 69 -2.39 -6.44 -0.63
CA LEU A 69 -1.82 -7.78 -0.64
C LEU A 69 -2.60 -8.71 -1.57
N GLU A 70 -1.88 -9.66 -2.17
CA GLU A 70 -2.45 -10.67 -3.06
C GLU A 70 -3.35 -11.63 -2.28
N ILE A 71 -4.52 -11.95 -2.83
CA ILE A 71 -5.49 -12.84 -2.17
C ILE A 71 -5.01 -14.28 -2.30
N ASP A 72 -4.94 -14.99 -1.16
CA ASP A 72 -4.87 -16.44 -1.19
C ASP A 72 -6.28 -17.00 -1.47
N PHE A 73 -6.43 -17.73 -2.58
CA PHE A 73 -7.72 -18.31 -2.98
C PHE A 73 -8.11 -19.52 -2.12
N ASN A 74 -7.15 -20.14 -1.42
CA ASN A 74 -7.38 -21.29 -0.55
C ASN A 74 -7.74 -20.86 0.88
N ASP A 75 -7.16 -19.76 1.37
CA ASP A 75 -7.50 -19.19 2.69
C ASP A 75 -7.72 -17.67 2.62
N LYS A 76 -8.98 -17.24 2.77
CA LYS A 76 -9.37 -15.83 2.72
C LYS A 76 -8.82 -14.98 3.87
N ASN A 77 -8.35 -15.62 4.95
CA ASN A 77 -7.74 -14.93 6.08
C ASN A 77 -6.25 -14.70 5.89
N VAL A 78 -5.66 -15.24 4.82
CA VAL A 78 -4.26 -15.07 4.46
C VAL A 78 -4.17 -14.25 3.17
N ARG A 79 -3.21 -13.33 3.15
CA ARG A 79 -2.82 -12.63 1.93
C ARG A 79 -1.31 -12.61 1.80
N TYR A 80 -0.82 -12.43 0.58
CA TYR A 80 0.60 -12.48 0.29
C TYR A 80 1.16 -11.12 -0.09
N SER A 81 2.30 -10.76 0.49
CA SER A 81 3.09 -9.60 0.10
C SER A 81 4.19 -10.03 -0.87
N SER A 82 3.99 -9.78 -2.16
CA SER A 82 5.04 -10.04 -3.16
C SER A 82 6.29 -9.19 -2.94
N LEU A 83 6.16 -8.02 -2.30
CA LEU A 83 7.30 -7.16 -1.95
C LEU A 83 8.17 -7.78 -0.85
N CYS A 84 7.57 -8.30 0.22
CA CYS A 84 8.34 -8.84 1.35
C CYS A 84 8.64 -10.33 1.21
N GLY A 85 7.93 -11.02 0.32
CA GLY A 85 7.99 -12.47 0.15
C GLY A 85 7.23 -13.24 1.23
N GLU A 86 6.32 -12.60 1.97
CA GLU A 86 5.73 -13.13 3.21
C GLU A 86 4.20 -13.21 3.14
N GLY A 87 3.66 -14.26 3.77
CA GLY A 87 2.22 -14.37 4.06
C GLY A 87 1.83 -13.54 5.28
N VAL A 88 0.65 -12.92 5.22
CA VAL A 88 0.06 -12.10 6.28
C VAL A 88 -1.28 -12.69 6.66
N THR A 89 -1.43 -13.11 7.93
CA THR A 89 -2.71 -13.61 8.46
C THR A 89 -3.47 -12.49 9.15
N LYS A 90 -4.75 -12.31 8.79
CA LYS A 90 -5.64 -11.38 9.48
C LYS A 90 -6.06 -11.95 10.84
N VAL A 91 -5.85 -11.19 11.91
CA VAL A 91 -6.18 -11.60 13.28
C VAL A 91 -7.13 -10.60 13.92
N SER A 92 -8.24 -11.08 14.47
CA SER A 92 -9.28 -10.22 15.08
C SER A 92 -9.42 -10.38 16.60
N ASN A 93 -8.74 -11.36 17.19
CA ASN A 93 -8.75 -11.61 18.64
C ASN A 93 -7.49 -12.39 19.07
N ILE A 94 -7.28 -12.51 20.38
CA ILE A 94 -6.11 -13.17 20.97
C ILE A 94 -5.99 -14.65 20.58
N HIS A 95 -7.13 -15.33 20.38
CA HIS A 95 -7.15 -16.70 19.95
C HIS A 95 -6.54 -16.81 18.55
N ASN A 96 -7.01 -16.02 17.56
CA ASN A 96 -6.43 -16.02 16.21
C ASN A 96 -4.96 -15.64 16.20
N LEU A 97 -4.52 -14.72 17.08
CA LEU A 97 -3.11 -14.37 17.22
C LEU A 97 -2.23 -15.56 17.63
N ASN A 98 -2.68 -16.34 18.61
CA ASN A 98 -1.93 -17.49 19.13
C ASN A 98 -1.81 -18.64 18.13
N TYR A 99 -2.76 -18.74 17.20
CA TYR A 99 -2.79 -19.76 16.15
C TYR A 99 -2.32 -19.25 14.77
N ALA A 100 -1.85 -18.01 14.68
CA ALA A 100 -1.33 -17.47 13.42
C ALA A 100 0.00 -18.15 13.08
N GLU A 101 -0.02 -19.00 12.06
CA GLU A 101 1.16 -19.73 11.56
C GLU A 101 2.12 -18.82 10.77
N THR A 102 1.61 -17.72 10.21
CA THR A 102 2.45 -16.78 9.45
C THR A 102 3.26 -15.86 10.36
N THR A 103 4.44 -15.50 9.88
CA THR A 103 5.36 -14.58 10.54
C THR A 103 4.76 -13.18 10.66
N CYS A 104 4.08 -12.70 9.61
CA CYS A 104 3.36 -11.44 9.62
C CYS A 104 1.87 -11.61 9.95
N ILE A 105 1.32 -10.67 10.70
CA ILE A 105 -0.10 -10.62 11.07
C ILE A 105 -0.68 -9.23 10.76
N ALA A 106 -1.95 -9.17 10.39
CA ALA A 106 -2.69 -7.91 10.22
C ALA A 106 -3.71 -7.75 11.37
N VAL A 107 -3.55 -6.70 12.17
CA VAL A 107 -4.36 -6.39 13.35
C VAL A 107 -5.23 -5.16 13.09
N PRO A 108 -6.56 -5.20 13.28
CA PRO A 108 -7.40 -4.02 13.14
C PRO A 108 -7.07 -2.95 14.20
N ILE A 109 -6.89 -1.70 13.76
CA ILE A 109 -6.43 -0.59 14.61
C ILE A 109 -7.48 -0.20 15.66
N ASP A 110 -8.77 -0.32 15.32
CA ASP A 110 -9.87 0.00 16.23
C ASP A 110 -10.36 -1.20 17.07
N SER A 111 -9.60 -2.30 17.11
CA SER A 111 -10.04 -3.52 17.82
C SER A 111 -9.63 -3.54 19.30
N THR A 112 -10.37 -4.27 20.12
CA THR A 112 -9.95 -4.57 21.51
C THR A 112 -8.62 -5.31 21.55
N LEU A 113 -8.33 -6.15 20.53
CA LEU A 113 -7.06 -6.84 20.41
C LEU A 113 -5.88 -5.84 20.34
N PHE A 114 -6.04 -4.72 19.65
CA PHE A 114 -5.04 -3.66 19.59
C PHE A 114 -4.64 -3.20 21.00
N CYS A 115 -5.63 -2.91 21.85
CA CYS A 115 -5.40 -2.52 23.25
C CYS A 115 -4.77 -3.63 24.10
N GLU A 116 -5.08 -4.90 23.81
CA GLU A 116 -4.54 -6.05 24.55
C GLU A 116 -3.07 -6.35 24.20
N ILE A 117 -2.66 -6.13 22.95
CA ILE A 117 -1.27 -6.39 22.50
C ILE A 117 -0.35 -5.17 22.61
N ASP A 118 -0.91 -3.99 22.92
CA ASP A 118 -0.23 -2.70 23.00
C ASP A 118 1.07 -2.80 23.82
N SER A 119 1.03 -3.41 25.00
CA SER A 119 2.22 -3.54 25.87
C SER A 119 3.42 -4.27 25.25
N ARG A 120 3.22 -5.13 24.25
CA ARG A 120 4.29 -5.95 23.66
C ARG A 120 4.73 -5.46 22.28
N TYR A 121 3.82 -4.91 21.48
CA TYR A 121 4.05 -4.60 20.07
C TYR A 121 3.63 -3.18 19.67
N ALA A 122 3.31 -2.31 20.64
CA ALA A 122 2.89 -0.93 20.38
C ALA A 122 3.86 -0.18 19.46
N GLU A 123 5.16 -0.31 19.72
CA GLU A 123 6.17 0.47 18.99
C GLU A 123 6.21 0.06 17.52
N GLU A 124 6.22 -1.23 17.22
CA GLU A 124 6.22 -1.76 15.85
C GLU A 124 4.91 -1.42 15.12
N ILE A 125 3.78 -1.44 15.83
CA ILE A 125 2.48 -1.06 15.27
C ILE A 125 2.45 0.44 14.96
N PHE A 126 2.90 1.30 15.88
CA PHE A 126 2.97 2.74 15.65
C PHE A 126 3.96 3.09 14.54
N LEU A 127 5.07 2.36 14.44
CA LEU A 127 6.02 2.48 13.35
C LEU A 127 5.38 2.15 12.00
N TYR A 128 4.62 1.05 11.92
CA TYR A 128 3.87 0.69 10.72
C TYR A 128 2.88 1.79 10.33
N ILE A 129 2.05 2.24 11.27
CA ILE A 129 1.05 3.28 10.99
C ILE A 129 1.75 4.57 10.54
N PHE A 130 2.85 4.94 11.20
CA PHE A 130 3.64 6.11 10.83
C PHE A 130 4.12 6.02 9.37
N VAL A 131 4.72 4.90 8.99
CA VAL A 131 5.21 4.67 7.62
C VAL A 131 4.07 4.69 6.60
N GLN A 132 2.90 4.11 6.91
CA GLN A 132 1.74 4.15 6.01
C GLN A 132 1.20 5.56 5.79
N LEU A 133 1.16 6.37 6.84
CA LEU A 133 0.76 7.79 6.74
C LEU A 133 1.80 8.60 5.96
N MET A 134 3.09 8.37 6.21
CA MET A 134 4.15 9.02 5.43
C MET A 134 4.10 8.62 3.95
N ARG A 135 3.88 7.34 3.65
CA ARG A 135 3.67 6.85 2.28
C ARG A 135 2.53 7.61 1.60
N GLN A 136 1.42 7.79 2.30
CA GLN A 136 0.30 8.57 1.78
C GLN A 136 0.72 10.01 1.47
N LYS A 137 1.43 10.70 2.38
CA LYS A 137 1.93 12.07 2.14
C LYS A 137 2.89 12.17 0.96
N MET A 138 3.74 11.18 0.77
CA MET A 138 4.63 11.09 -0.39
C MET A 138 3.85 10.99 -1.69
N GLN A 139 2.76 10.20 -1.68
CA GLN A 139 1.94 9.94 -2.87
C GLN A 139 0.82 10.99 -3.08
N ASP A 140 0.57 11.89 -2.13
CA ASP A 140 -0.45 12.96 -2.24
C ASP A 140 -0.13 13.98 -3.36
N VAL A 141 1.11 14.03 -3.84
CA VAL A 141 1.52 14.87 -4.98
C VAL A 141 1.16 14.22 -6.33
N GLY A 142 0.58 13.01 -6.28
CA GLY A 142 0.23 12.15 -7.42
C GLY A 142 1.01 10.85 -7.34
N TYR A 143 0.30 9.72 -7.45
CA TYR A 143 0.91 8.39 -7.40
C TYR A 143 2.00 8.23 -8.45
N ARG A 144 3.21 7.86 -8.00
CA ARG A 144 4.33 7.44 -8.83
C ARG A 144 5.02 6.26 -8.17
N GLU A 145 5.20 5.19 -8.93
CA GLU A 145 5.79 3.94 -8.44
C GLU A 145 7.24 4.14 -7.95
N GLU A 146 8.00 5.02 -8.62
CA GLU A 146 9.36 5.42 -8.23
C GLU A 146 9.43 6.11 -6.86
N ASP A 147 8.37 6.82 -6.47
CA ASP A 147 8.27 7.51 -5.19
C ASP A 147 7.76 6.57 -4.07
N ASP A 148 7.33 5.36 -4.40
CA ASP A 148 6.83 4.37 -3.44
C ASP A 148 7.98 3.53 -2.84
N PHE A 149 7.72 2.84 -1.73
CA PHE A 149 8.67 1.93 -1.12
C PHE A 149 8.86 0.67 -1.98
N SER A 150 10.13 0.37 -2.27
CA SER A 150 10.59 -0.78 -3.04
C SER A 150 11.28 -1.85 -2.18
N SER A 151 11.26 -1.68 -0.86
CA SER A 151 11.90 -2.61 0.10
C SER A 151 11.07 -2.72 1.37
N CYS A 152 11.14 -3.87 2.03
CA CYS A 152 10.61 -4.10 3.38
C CYS A 152 11.68 -3.96 4.48
N GLU A 153 12.91 -3.67 4.11
CA GLU A 153 14.01 -3.44 5.05
C GLU A 153 13.82 -2.10 5.76
N MET A 154 13.83 -2.12 7.09
CA MET A 154 13.57 -0.96 7.93
C MET A 154 14.51 0.21 7.63
N VAL A 155 15.80 -0.08 7.40
CA VAL A 155 16.79 0.96 7.10
C VAL A 155 16.47 1.67 5.78
N SER A 156 16.11 0.92 4.73
CA SER A 156 15.74 1.51 3.43
C SER A 156 14.49 2.39 3.53
N ILE A 157 13.50 1.95 4.31
CA ILE A 157 12.29 2.73 4.59
C ILE A 157 12.64 4.00 5.38
N ALA A 158 13.48 3.87 6.41
CA ALA A 158 13.90 4.98 7.26
C ALA A 158 14.62 6.07 6.46
N ILE A 159 15.52 5.69 5.55
CA ILE A 159 16.23 6.63 4.65
C ILE A 159 15.20 7.43 3.84
N LYS A 160 14.32 6.73 3.11
CA LYS A 160 13.38 7.38 2.19
C LYS A 160 12.37 8.28 2.91
N VAL A 161 11.90 7.88 4.09
CA VAL A 161 11.03 8.72 4.93
C VAL A 161 11.78 9.94 5.46
N THR A 162 13.01 9.77 5.93
CA THR A 162 13.81 10.87 6.49
C THR A 162 14.13 11.92 5.42
N GLU A 163 14.57 11.48 4.24
CA GLU A 163 14.82 12.36 3.08
C GLU A 163 13.56 13.14 2.70
N PHE A 164 12.40 12.47 2.65
CA PHE A 164 11.14 13.13 2.30
C PHE A 164 10.72 14.19 3.33
N ILE A 165 10.89 13.90 4.62
CA ILE A 165 10.58 14.85 5.71
C ILE A 165 11.51 16.07 5.63
N GLU A 166 12.80 15.88 5.39
CA GLU A 166 13.77 16.97 5.29
C GLU A 166 13.52 17.85 4.07
N LEU A 167 13.09 17.27 2.94
CA LEU A 167 12.68 18.02 1.74
C LEU A 167 11.40 18.86 1.93
N HIS A 168 10.60 18.55 2.95
CA HIS A 168 9.29 19.15 3.20
C HIS A 168 9.13 19.62 4.65
N GLU A 169 10.22 20.11 5.25
CA GLU A 169 10.26 20.54 6.66
C GLU A 169 9.14 21.54 6.98
N GLU A 170 8.74 22.36 6.01
CA GLU A 170 7.67 23.35 6.15
C GLU A 170 6.29 22.74 6.40
N LYS A 171 6.08 21.47 6.03
CA LYS A 171 4.80 20.75 6.17
C LYS A 171 4.73 19.89 7.43
N VAL A 172 5.85 19.63 8.10
CA VAL A 172 5.93 18.71 9.25
C VAL A 172 4.93 19.06 10.34
N ASN A 173 4.85 20.34 10.73
CA ASN A 173 3.89 20.82 11.74
C ASN A 173 2.42 20.56 11.37
N SER A 174 2.11 20.53 10.06
CA SER A 174 0.77 20.18 9.58
C SER A 174 0.53 18.68 9.71
N TRP A 175 1.52 17.86 9.36
CA TRP A 175 1.42 16.41 9.41
C TRP A 175 1.33 15.89 10.84
N GLU A 176 2.07 16.44 11.80
CA GLU A 176 2.03 16.05 13.23
C GLU A 176 0.60 15.95 13.80
N ARG A 177 -0.30 16.83 13.37
CA ARG A 177 -1.71 16.82 13.81
C ARG A 177 -2.48 15.60 13.32
N GLU A 178 -2.13 15.06 12.16
CA GLU A 178 -2.74 13.86 11.61
C GLU A 178 -2.27 12.61 12.36
N PHE A 179 -0.98 12.55 12.72
CA PHE A 179 -0.42 11.46 13.53
C PHE A 179 -1.02 11.40 14.94
N THR A 180 -1.36 12.55 15.51
CA THR A 180 -2.02 12.64 16.83
C THR A 180 -3.35 11.87 16.86
N LYS A 181 -4.07 11.76 15.73
CA LYS A 181 -5.33 10.99 15.65
C LYS A 181 -5.12 9.49 15.89
N TYR A 182 -3.92 8.99 15.64
CA TYR A 182 -3.53 7.59 15.83
C TYR A 182 -2.70 7.40 17.11
N SER A 183 -2.68 8.40 18.00
CA SER A 183 -1.87 8.39 19.23
C SER A 183 -0.37 8.23 18.97
N ILE A 184 0.11 8.63 17.79
CA ILE A 184 1.52 8.53 17.41
C ILE A 184 2.26 9.79 17.85
N ASP A 185 3.31 9.59 18.65
CA ASP A 185 4.33 10.61 18.90
C ASP A 185 5.27 10.71 17.69
N PHE A 186 4.97 11.67 16.81
CA PHE A 186 5.73 11.92 15.59
C PHE A 186 7.22 12.10 15.87
N LYS A 187 7.58 12.91 16.88
CA LYS A 187 8.98 13.27 17.16
C LYS A 187 9.77 12.07 17.65
N ARG A 188 9.15 11.25 18.52
CA ARG A 188 9.76 10.01 18.99
C ARG A 188 10.03 9.05 17.83
N ILE A 189 9.01 8.72 17.03
CA ILE A 189 9.15 7.76 15.93
C ILE A 189 10.12 8.28 14.86
N TYR A 190 10.02 9.56 14.50
CA TYR A 190 10.97 10.17 13.57
C TYR A 190 12.41 10.13 14.10
N GLY A 191 12.62 10.42 15.40
CA GLY A 191 13.90 10.27 16.07
C GLY A 191 14.48 8.85 15.93
N THR A 192 13.66 7.82 16.22
CA THR A 192 14.04 6.42 16.03
C THR A 192 14.49 6.13 14.59
N LEU A 193 13.75 6.64 13.59
CA LEU A 193 14.14 6.47 12.18
C LEU A 193 15.46 7.17 11.86
N LYS A 194 15.72 8.38 12.36
CA LYS A 194 17.00 9.09 12.13
C LYS A 194 18.17 8.35 12.76
N GLU A 195 17.99 7.76 13.94
CA GLU A 195 19.02 6.95 14.61
C GLU A 195 19.36 5.69 13.78
N MET A 196 18.35 5.03 13.20
CA MET A 196 18.57 3.90 12.28
C MET A 196 19.38 4.30 11.06
N VAL A 197 19.08 5.45 10.43
CA VAL A 197 19.85 5.96 9.29
C VAL A 197 21.29 6.28 9.68
N SER A 198 21.48 6.94 10.82
CA SER A 198 22.81 7.36 11.30
C SER A 198 23.71 6.18 11.68
N SER A 199 23.12 5.05 12.11
CA SER A 199 23.86 3.85 12.49
C SER A 199 24.27 2.96 11.31
N ALA A 200 23.72 3.23 10.11
CA ALA A 200 23.96 2.46 8.91
C ALA A 200 25.08 3.02 8.00
N GLY A 201 25.54 4.26 8.24
CA GLY A 201 26.62 4.94 7.51
C GLY A 201 27.91 5.02 8.30
#